data_AF-A0A397ABM1-F1
#
_entry.id   AF-A0A397ABM1-F1
#
_cell.length_a   1.000
_cell.length_b   1.000
_cell.length_c   1.000
_cell.angle_alpha   90.00
_cell.angle_beta   90.00
_cell.angle_gamma   90.00
#
_symmetry.space_group_name_H-M   'P 1'
#
loop_
_entity.id
_entity.type
_entity.pdbx_description
1 polymer ?
#
loop_
_entity_poly.entity_id
_entity_poly.type
_entity_poly.pdbx_seq_one_letter_code
_entity_poly.pdbx_strand_id
1 'polypeptide(L)'
;MECCWPAADQLDLIASKLFDLCAWNGQVDIAKVVLKAYDVADALMVHRVAQECRDRWTFDMPCIALCTTEAGKLSRVLNRTLTPVTHAALPVAAAPVAQRFGGTAVASLTDLDAVDVVVGTIPAAAGFVLPEHLLSKHVIVMDAAYKPAITPLLAQAHAHGAVCIQGYEMLVEQGLEQSKLWTHEAVAKEVLASQVKATLAASDVLH
;
A
#
# COMPACT_ATOMS: atom_id res chain seq x y z
N MET A 1 -9.87 -13.98 13.08
CA MET A 1 -8.80 -14.99 13.16
C MET A 1 -7.48 -14.22 13.25
N GLU A 2 -6.96 -14.02 14.45
CA GLU A 2 -5.60 -13.50 14.62
C GLU A 2 -4.65 -14.57 14.07
N CYS A 3 -3.89 -14.25 13.02
CA CYS A 3 -2.76 -15.09 12.65
C CYS A 3 -1.73 -15.01 13.79
N CYS A 4 -1.70 -16.03 14.64
CA CYS A 4 -0.55 -16.32 15.50
C CYS A 4 0.63 -16.63 14.57
N TRP A 5 1.42 -15.60 14.24
CA TRP A 5 2.69 -15.81 13.56
C TRP A 5 3.63 -16.56 14.51
N PRO A 6 4.30 -17.64 14.05
CA PRO A 6 5.31 -18.34 14.85
C PRO A 6 6.41 -17.38 15.34
N ALA A 7 7.15 -17.83 16.35
CA ALA A 7 8.31 -17.10 16.86
C ALA A 7 9.35 -16.83 15.75
N ALA A 8 10.24 -15.86 16.00
CA ALA A 8 11.24 -15.39 15.03
C ALA A 8 12.19 -16.49 14.50
N ASP A 9 12.20 -17.67 15.12
CA ASP A 9 13.01 -18.84 14.80
C ASP A 9 12.53 -19.65 13.58
N GLN A 10 11.38 -19.30 12.97
CA GLN A 10 10.86 -19.98 11.76
C GLN A 10 10.58 -19.03 10.59
N LEU A 11 11.14 -17.81 10.63
CA LEU A 11 10.83 -16.78 9.65
C LEU A 11 11.21 -17.17 8.21
N ASP A 12 12.25 -17.99 8.04
CA ASP A 12 12.70 -18.55 6.77
C ASP A 12 11.71 -19.56 6.18
N LEU A 13 11.21 -20.49 6.99
CA LEU A 13 10.22 -21.47 6.58
C LEU A 13 8.90 -20.79 6.21
N ILE A 14 8.50 -19.78 6.99
CA ILE A 14 7.32 -18.95 6.69
C ILE A 14 7.52 -18.23 5.35
N ALA A 15 8.69 -17.60 5.14
CA ALA A 15 9.01 -16.91 3.90
C ALA A 15 8.93 -17.86 2.70
N SER A 16 9.53 -19.05 2.78
CA SER A 16 9.50 -20.04 1.69
C SER A 16 8.06 -20.45 1.36
N LYS A 17 7.26 -20.78 2.38
CA LYS A 17 5.86 -21.16 2.19
C LYS A 17 5.05 -20.03 1.55
N LEU A 18 5.26 -18.79 1.97
CA LEU A 18 4.60 -17.63 1.37
C LEU A 18 5.01 -17.44 -0.09
N PHE A 19 6.29 -17.60 -0.43
CA PHE A 19 6.73 -17.54 -1.82
C PHE A 19 6.10 -18.63 -2.68
N ASP A 20 6.06 -19.88 -2.21
CA ASP A 20 5.44 -20.99 -2.95
C ASP A 20 3.92 -20.76 -3.13
N LEU A 21 3.24 -20.25 -2.10
CA LEU A 21 1.82 -19.88 -2.17
C LEU A 21 1.58 -18.74 -3.17
N CYS A 22 2.38 -17.67 -3.09
CA CYS A 22 2.27 -16.52 -3.99
C CYS A 22 2.60 -16.90 -5.44
N ALA A 23 3.54 -17.81 -5.66
CA ALA A 23 3.93 -18.26 -7.00
C ALA A 23 2.78 -18.96 -7.74
N TRP A 24 1.85 -19.55 -6.99
CA TRP A 24 0.66 -20.22 -7.51
C TRP A 24 0.98 -21.11 -8.73
N ASN A 25 2.01 -21.95 -8.60
CA ASN A 25 2.49 -22.85 -9.66
C ASN A 25 2.79 -22.14 -11.01
N GLY A 26 3.22 -20.88 -10.98
CA GLY A 26 3.57 -20.09 -12.16
C GLY A 26 2.39 -19.44 -12.87
N GLN A 27 1.23 -19.36 -12.22
CA GLN A 27 0.03 -18.71 -12.78
C GLN A 27 0.00 -17.19 -12.58
N VAL A 28 1.01 -16.62 -11.92
CA VAL A 28 1.14 -15.17 -11.72
C VAL A 28 2.45 -14.64 -12.30
N ASP A 29 2.47 -13.36 -12.68
CA ASP A 29 3.65 -12.74 -13.29
C ASP A 29 4.76 -12.41 -12.27
N ILE A 30 4.39 -12.15 -11.01
CA ILE A 30 5.31 -11.68 -9.95
C ILE A 30 4.84 -12.19 -8.59
N ALA A 31 5.74 -12.80 -7.82
CA ALA A 31 5.48 -13.10 -6.40
C ALA A 31 6.04 -12.00 -5.50
N LYS A 32 5.21 -11.46 -4.61
CA LYS A 32 5.60 -10.44 -3.64
C LYS A 32 5.38 -10.93 -2.22
N VAL A 33 6.44 -10.99 -1.43
CA VAL A 33 6.40 -11.32 0.00
C VAL A 33 6.96 -10.16 0.81
N VAL A 34 6.18 -9.72 1.81
CA VAL A 34 6.56 -8.64 2.72
C VAL A 34 6.52 -9.17 4.15
N LEU A 35 7.65 -9.11 4.86
CA LEU A 35 7.79 -9.58 6.23
C LEU A 35 8.05 -8.42 7.20
N LYS A 36 7.88 -8.66 8.49
CA LYS A 36 8.36 -7.76 9.54
C LYS A 36 9.78 -8.20 9.92
N ALA A 37 10.77 -7.31 9.77
CA ALA A 37 12.12 -7.57 10.24
C ALA A 37 12.26 -7.14 11.71
N TYR A 38 12.89 -8.01 12.48
CA TYR A 38 13.31 -7.79 13.87
C TYR A 38 14.82 -7.50 13.93
N ASP A 39 15.60 -8.05 12.99
CA ASP A 39 17.03 -7.80 12.82
C ASP A 39 17.38 -7.52 11.34
N VAL A 40 18.52 -6.90 11.08
CA VAL A 40 19.03 -6.68 9.71
C VAL A 40 19.27 -8.01 8.99
N ALA A 41 19.61 -9.07 9.72
CA ALA A 41 19.75 -10.42 9.17
C ALA A 41 18.48 -10.93 8.46
N ASP A 42 17.29 -10.50 8.91
CA ASP A 42 16.02 -10.89 8.29
C ASP A 42 15.91 -10.37 6.84
N ALA A 43 16.49 -9.20 6.56
CA ALA A 43 16.51 -8.63 5.22
C ALA A 43 17.39 -9.44 4.25
N LEU A 44 18.47 -10.03 4.75
CA LEU A 44 19.31 -10.96 3.97
C LEU A 44 18.63 -12.31 3.82
N MET A 45 17.99 -12.80 4.89
CA MET A 45 17.27 -14.07 4.90
C MET A 45 16.16 -14.07 3.85
N VAL A 46 15.27 -13.06 3.84
CA VAL A 46 14.14 -13.04 2.90
C VAL A 46 14.61 -13.01 1.44
N HIS A 47 15.73 -12.34 1.16
CA HIS A 47 16.31 -12.30 -0.18
C HIS A 47 16.91 -13.65 -0.59
N ARG A 48 17.60 -14.33 0.34
CA ARG A 48 18.12 -15.68 0.13
C ARG A 48 17.01 -16.67 -0.14
N VAL A 49 15.96 -16.68 0.69
CA VAL A 49 14.81 -17.57 0.51
C VAL A 49 14.11 -17.31 -0.82
N ALA A 50 13.97 -16.04 -1.24
CA ALA A 50 13.43 -15.72 -2.55
C ALA A 50 14.28 -16.29 -3.71
N GLN A 51 15.61 -16.30 -3.58
CA GLN A 51 16.51 -16.91 -4.56
C GLN A 51 16.37 -18.44 -4.57
N GLU A 52 16.40 -19.07 -3.40
CA GLU A 52 16.23 -20.52 -3.25
C GLU A 52 14.90 -21.01 -3.83
N CYS A 53 13.80 -20.26 -3.61
CA CYS A 53 12.51 -20.54 -4.23
C CYS A 53 12.58 -20.45 -5.75
N ARG A 54 13.20 -19.40 -6.31
CA ARG A 54 13.35 -19.23 -7.77
C ARG A 54 14.18 -20.33 -8.41
N ASP A 55 15.25 -20.77 -7.74
CA ASP A 55 16.09 -21.87 -8.22
C ASP A 55 15.36 -23.23 -8.16
N ARG A 56 14.40 -23.36 -7.24
CA ARG A 56 13.60 -24.58 -7.05
C ARG A 56 12.42 -24.69 -8.01
N TRP A 57 11.80 -23.58 -8.41
CA TRP A 57 10.64 -23.60 -9.29
C TRP A 57 11.01 -24.04 -10.72
N THR A 58 10.06 -24.67 -11.40
CA THR A 58 10.21 -25.10 -12.80
C THR A 58 9.92 -24.00 -13.82
N PHE A 59 9.66 -22.78 -13.35
CA PHE A 59 9.30 -21.59 -14.12
C PHE A 59 10.11 -20.40 -13.62
N ASP A 60 10.45 -19.48 -14.52
CA ASP A 60 11.10 -18.22 -14.13
C ASP A 60 10.02 -17.20 -13.75
N MET A 61 10.15 -16.65 -12.56
CA MET A 61 9.26 -15.62 -12.05
C MET A 61 10.08 -14.63 -11.22
N PRO A 62 9.95 -13.32 -11.49
CA PRO A 62 10.57 -12.30 -10.68
C PRO A 62 9.88 -12.22 -9.30
N CYS A 63 10.69 -12.02 -8.25
CA CYS A 63 10.20 -11.90 -6.87
C CYS A 63 10.46 -10.50 -6.31
N ILE A 64 9.50 -9.99 -5.53
CA ILE A 64 9.66 -8.82 -4.67
C ILE A 64 9.78 -9.33 -3.23
N ALA A 65 10.97 -9.22 -2.66
CA ALA A 65 11.27 -9.64 -1.29
C ALA A 65 11.56 -8.42 -0.42
N LEU A 66 10.64 -8.05 0.46
CA LEU A 66 10.76 -6.84 1.28
C LEU A 66 10.53 -7.13 2.76
N CYS A 67 11.20 -6.34 3.59
CA CYS A 67 10.97 -6.26 5.01
C CYS A 67 10.51 -4.85 5.40
N THR A 68 9.55 -4.80 6.32
CA THR A 68 9.16 -3.58 7.04
C THR A 68 10.08 -3.36 8.25
N THR A 69 9.88 -2.25 8.97
CA THR A 69 10.73 -1.74 10.07
C THR A 69 12.04 -1.09 9.60
N GLU A 70 12.74 -0.47 10.55
CA GLU A 70 14.07 0.11 10.35
C GLU A 70 15.12 -0.94 10.00
N ALA A 71 15.10 -2.09 10.69
CA ALA A 71 15.98 -3.22 10.42
C ALA A 71 15.78 -3.79 9.00
N GLY A 72 14.54 -3.72 8.48
CA GLY A 72 14.19 -4.20 7.16
C GLY A 72 14.65 -3.31 6.00
N LYS A 73 15.17 -2.09 6.24
CA LYS A 73 15.52 -1.12 5.17
C LYS A 73 16.46 -1.70 4.11
N LEU A 74 17.41 -2.55 4.51
CA LEU A 74 18.36 -3.19 3.59
C LEU A 74 17.64 -4.00 2.48
N SER A 75 16.50 -4.63 2.79
CA SER A 75 15.73 -5.41 1.80
C SER A 75 15.30 -4.59 0.58
N ARG A 76 15.09 -3.27 0.74
CA ARG A 76 14.71 -2.35 -0.36
C ARG A 76 15.85 -2.09 -1.32
N VAL A 77 17.10 -2.20 -0.85
CA VAL A 77 18.31 -2.11 -1.67
C VAL A 77 18.59 -3.44 -2.37
N LEU A 78 18.29 -4.55 -1.70
CA LEU A 78 18.51 -5.90 -2.23
C LEU A 78 17.45 -6.31 -3.26
N ASN A 79 16.20 -5.86 -3.11
CA ASN A 79 15.16 -6.08 -4.10
C ASN A 79 15.50 -5.31 -5.38
N ARG A 80 15.47 -5.97 -6.54
CA ARG A 80 15.68 -5.33 -7.86
C ARG A 80 14.43 -5.37 -8.75
N THR A 81 13.43 -6.15 -8.35
CA THR A 81 12.17 -6.31 -9.07
C THR A 81 11.24 -5.15 -8.74
N LEU A 82 10.83 -4.37 -9.74
CA LEU A 82 9.89 -3.26 -9.60
C LEU A 82 10.24 -2.27 -8.45
N THR A 83 11.52 -2.14 -8.10
CA THR A 83 11.95 -1.09 -7.17
C THR A 83 11.86 0.26 -7.88
N PRO A 84 11.07 1.23 -7.38
CA PRO A 84 11.22 2.60 -7.83
C PRO A 84 12.63 3.05 -7.44
N VAL A 85 13.47 3.31 -8.44
CA VAL A 85 14.81 3.84 -8.21
C VAL A 85 14.63 5.27 -7.70
N THR A 86 14.90 5.51 -6.42
CA THR A 86 15.13 6.87 -5.93
C THR A 86 16.46 7.34 -6.50
N HIS A 87 16.42 7.89 -7.71
CA HIS A 87 17.60 8.47 -8.37
C HIS A 87 17.96 9.80 -7.70
N ALA A 88 19.26 10.06 -7.46
CA ALA A 88 19.74 11.29 -6.82
C ALA A 88 19.34 12.59 -7.58
N ALA A 89 18.90 12.48 -8.84
CA ALA A 89 18.34 13.58 -9.64
C ALA A 89 16.87 13.93 -9.30
N LEU A 90 16.29 13.38 -8.23
CA LEU A 90 14.97 13.74 -7.71
C LEU A 90 15.03 14.58 -6.40
N PRO A 91 15.78 15.71 -6.32
CA PRO A 91 15.78 16.55 -5.13
C PRO A 91 14.46 17.30 -4.93
N VAL A 92 13.59 17.37 -5.95
CA VAL A 92 12.19 17.83 -5.84
C VAL A 92 11.29 16.69 -6.30
N ALA A 93 10.95 15.77 -5.38
CA ALA A 93 10.29 14.51 -5.70
C ALA A 93 8.95 14.65 -6.47
N ALA A 94 8.27 15.79 -6.34
CA ALA A 94 6.97 16.01 -6.96
C ALA A 94 7.05 16.56 -8.40
N ALA A 95 8.06 17.38 -8.74
CA ALA A 95 8.05 18.11 -10.02
C ALA A 95 8.19 17.21 -11.26
N PRO A 96 9.11 16.22 -11.30
CA PRO A 96 9.20 15.31 -12.45
C PRO A 96 7.99 14.39 -12.59
N VAL A 97 7.40 13.98 -11.46
CA VAL A 97 6.17 13.17 -11.47
C VAL A 97 5.00 14.00 -12.00
N ALA A 98 4.82 15.22 -11.50
CA ALA A 98 3.79 16.14 -11.97
C ALA A 98 3.93 16.37 -13.48
N GLN A 99 5.13 16.73 -13.96
CA GLN A 99 5.38 16.96 -15.38
C GLN A 99 5.06 15.74 -16.24
N ARG A 100 5.44 14.53 -15.79
CA ARG A 100 5.16 13.28 -16.51
C ARG A 100 3.67 13.05 -16.76
N PHE A 101 2.82 13.49 -15.84
CA PHE A 101 1.37 13.32 -15.91
C PHE A 101 0.62 14.62 -16.26
N GLY A 102 1.32 15.65 -16.75
CA GLY A 102 0.71 16.94 -17.13
C GLY A 102 0.23 17.79 -15.95
N GLY A 103 0.67 17.48 -14.73
CA GLY A 103 0.37 18.23 -13.52
C GLY A 103 1.41 19.33 -13.21
N THR A 104 1.06 20.18 -12.25
CA THR A 104 1.94 21.23 -11.72
C THR A 104 2.27 20.93 -10.27
N ALA A 105 3.55 20.88 -9.93
CA ALA A 105 3.98 20.78 -8.54
C ALA A 105 3.89 22.16 -7.88
N VAL A 106 3.19 22.23 -6.75
CA VAL A 106 3.01 23.46 -5.96
C VAL A 106 3.86 23.38 -4.69
N ALA A 107 4.50 24.50 -4.33
CA ALA A 107 5.33 24.57 -3.13
C ALA A 107 4.48 24.78 -1.86
N SER A 108 3.31 25.41 -2.01
CA SER A 108 2.32 25.60 -0.96
C SER A 108 0.92 25.36 -1.50
N LEU A 109 0.08 24.73 -0.69
CA LEU A 109 -1.35 24.59 -0.98
C LEU A 109 -2.14 25.86 -0.66
N THR A 110 -1.57 26.77 0.12
CA THR A 110 -2.24 28.05 0.46
C THR A 110 -2.47 28.94 -0.75
N ASP A 111 -1.66 28.76 -1.80
CA ASP A 111 -1.66 29.60 -2.99
C ASP A 111 -2.68 29.13 -4.03
N LEU A 112 -3.43 28.05 -3.71
CA LEU A 112 -4.51 27.55 -4.54
C LEU A 112 -5.82 28.25 -4.16
N ASP A 113 -6.59 28.65 -5.17
CA ASP A 113 -7.89 29.27 -4.97
C ASP A 113 -8.97 28.23 -4.63
N ALA A 114 -8.97 27.09 -5.31
CA ALA A 114 -9.95 26.03 -5.14
C ALA A 114 -9.42 24.66 -5.60
N VAL A 115 -10.06 23.60 -5.14
CA VAL A 115 -9.86 22.21 -5.59
C VAL A 115 -11.21 21.48 -5.63
N ASP A 116 -11.36 20.57 -6.59
CA ASP A 116 -12.56 19.72 -6.67
C ASP A 116 -12.35 18.38 -5.96
N VAL A 117 -11.13 17.82 -6.10
CA VAL A 117 -10.76 16.51 -5.58
C VAL A 117 -9.40 16.59 -4.91
N VAL A 118 -9.29 15.99 -3.73
CA VAL A 118 -8.04 15.81 -3.00
C VAL A 118 -7.77 14.31 -2.83
N VAL A 119 -6.55 13.88 -3.18
CA VAL A 119 -6.09 12.51 -2.98
C VAL A 119 -4.87 12.52 -2.07
N GLY A 120 -5.05 12.10 -0.83
CA GLY A 120 -3.98 11.91 0.15
C GLY A 120 -3.20 10.63 -0.15
N THR A 121 -1.89 10.74 -0.34
CA THR A 121 -0.98 9.58 -0.51
C THR A 121 0.17 9.60 0.48
N ILE A 122 0.05 10.42 1.53
CA ILE A 122 1.03 10.57 2.59
C ILE A 122 0.65 9.69 3.77
N PRO A 123 1.62 9.20 4.56
CA PRO A 123 1.31 8.42 5.75
C PRO A 123 0.43 9.23 6.72
N ALA A 124 -0.65 8.62 7.23
CA ALA A 124 -1.55 9.27 8.19
C ALA A 124 -0.83 9.81 9.45
N ALA A 125 0.28 9.17 9.84
CA ALA A 125 1.13 9.61 10.95
C ALA A 125 1.75 11.01 10.75
N ALA A 126 1.75 11.55 9.53
CA ALA A 126 2.19 12.92 9.25
C ALA A 126 1.24 13.98 9.81
N GLY A 127 0.02 13.61 10.23
CA GLY A 127 -0.91 14.56 10.86
C GLY A 127 -1.45 15.62 9.90
N PHE A 128 -1.37 15.39 8.60
CA PHE A 128 -1.66 16.41 7.59
C PHE A 128 -3.15 16.77 7.53
N VAL A 129 -3.38 18.07 7.30
CA VAL A 129 -4.68 18.72 7.12
C VAL A 129 -4.61 19.71 5.97
N LEU A 130 -5.73 19.96 5.30
CA LEU A 130 -5.84 20.94 4.23
C LEU A 130 -5.99 22.37 4.79
N PRO A 131 -5.53 23.40 4.06
CA PRO A 131 -5.98 24.77 4.28
C PRO A 131 -7.51 24.87 4.26
N GLU A 132 -8.11 25.53 5.24
CA GLU A 132 -9.58 25.56 5.42
C GLU A 132 -10.33 26.12 4.22
N HIS A 133 -9.76 27.10 3.50
CA HIS A 133 -10.40 27.70 2.32
C HIS A 133 -10.53 26.74 1.14
N LEU A 134 -9.76 25.64 1.14
CA LEU A 134 -9.87 24.57 0.15
C LEU A 134 -10.93 23.52 0.52
N LEU A 135 -11.55 23.61 1.69
CA LEU A 135 -12.57 22.66 2.14
C LEU A 135 -13.98 23.23 1.94
N SER A 136 -14.84 22.43 1.31
CA SER A 136 -16.26 22.69 1.26
C SER A 136 -17.03 21.40 1.00
N LYS A 137 -18.36 21.47 1.12
CA LYS A 137 -19.28 20.37 0.76
C LYS A 137 -19.20 19.90 -0.69
N HIS A 138 -18.54 20.66 -1.57
CA HIS A 138 -18.39 20.32 -2.99
C HIS A 138 -17.09 19.55 -3.27
N VAL A 139 -16.19 19.46 -2.29
CA VAL A 139 -14.91 18.80 -2.43
C VAL A 139 -15.06 17.32 -2.12
N ILE A 140 -14.38 16.49 -2.91
CA ILE A 140 -14.21 15.06 -2.63
C ILE A 140 -12.81 14.86 -2.07
N VAL A 141 -12.70 14.24 -0.90
CA VAL A 141 -11.42 13.94 -0.25
C VAL A 141 -11.27 12.43 -0.11
N MET A 142 -10.28 11.89 -0.80
CA MET A 142 -9.86 10.49 -0.70
C MET A 142 -8.52 10.42 0.01
N ASP A 143 -8.35 9.48 0.93
CA ASP A 143 -7.04 9.18 1.51
C ASP A 143 -6.68 7.72 1.27
N ALA A 144 -5.52 7.48 0.65
CA ALA A 144 -5.01 6.13 0.40
C ALA A 144 -4.58 5.42 1.71
N ALA A 145 -4.27 6.18 2.76
CA ALA A 145 -4.02 5.60 4.07
C ALA A 145 -5.32 5.05 4.67
N TYR A 146 -5.27 3.79 5.11
CA TYR A 146 -6.40 3.08 5.71
C TYR A 146 -6.18 2.74 7.21
N LYS A 147 -5.06 3.19 7.78
CA LYS A 147 -4.72 3.05 9.21
C LYS A 147 -4.17 4.37 9.77
N PRO A 148 -4.86 5.01 10.72
CA PRO A 148 -6.24 4.70 11.18
C PRO A 148 -7.25 4.81 10.02
N ALA A 149 -8.45 4.23 10.20
CA ALA A 149 -9.48 4.23 9.17
C ALA A 149 -9.99 5.65 8.84
N ILE A 150 -10.00 6.53 9.85
CA ILE A 150 -10.27 7.97 9.70
C ILE A 150 -8.95 8.69 9.99
N THR A 151 -8.31 9.21 8.94
CA THR A 151 -7.07 9.99 9.04
C THR A 151 -7.38 11.43 9.47
N PRO A 152 -6.39 12.22 9.92
CA PRO A 152 -6.59 13.63 10.23
C PRO A 152 -7.17 14.43 9.06
N LEU A 153 -6.74 14.13 7.82
CA LEU A 153 -7.28 14.70 6.59
C LEU A 153 -8.77 14.39 6.43
N LEU A 154 -9.16 13.11 6.55
CA LEU A 154 -10.56 12.68 6.40
C LEU A 154 -11.45 13.22 7.54
N ALA A 155 -10.95 13.27 8.77
CA ALA A 155 -11.66 13.84 9.90
C ALA A 155 -11.98 15.33 9.67
N GLN A 156 -10.99 16.09 9.21
CA GLN A 156 -11.17 17.51 8.89
C GLN A 156 -12.15 17.70 7.72
N ALA A 157 -11.99 16.94 6.65
CA ALA A 157 -12.85 17.00 5.48
C ALA A 157 -14.31 16.69 5.81
N HIS A 158 -14.55 15.63 6.58
CA HIS A 158 -15.88 15.25 7.03
C HIS A 158 -16.53 16.33 7.90
N ALA A 159 -15.78 16.96 8.81
CA ALA A 159 -16.26 18.07 9.61
C ALA A 159 -16.71 19.30 8.77
N HIS A 160 -16.18 19.45 7.55
CA HIS A 160 -16.57 20.50 6.59
C HIS A 160 -17.65 20.04 5.59
N GLY A 161 -18.21 18.85 5.79
CA GLY A 161 -19.25 18.28 4.94
C GLY A 161 -18.77 17.81 3.56
N ALA A 162 -17.45 17.67 3.37
CA ALA A 162 -16.88 17.13 2.14
C ALA A 162 -17.22 15.63 2.00
N VAL A 163 -17.31 15.16 0.76
CA VAL A 163 -17.48 13.73 0.49
C VAL A 163 -16.16 13.03 0.77
N CYS A 164 -16.15 12.08 1.70
CA CYS A 164 -14.94 11.38 2.11
C CYS A 164 -14.92 9.96 1.55
N ILE A 165 -13.80 9.58 0.93
CA ILE A 165 -13.53 8.20 0.47
C ILE A 165 -12.39 7.64 1.33
N GLN A 166 -12.70 6.61 2.11
CA GLN A 166 -11.73 6.02 3.04
C GLN A 166 -10.80 5.04 2.32
N GLY A 167 -9.55 4.94 2.77
CA GLY A 167 -8.56 4.09 2.11
C GLY A 167 -8.92 2.60 2.06
N TYR A 168 -9.76 2.11 2.97
CA TYR A 168 -10.22 0.73 2.93
C TYR A 168 -11.12 0.45 1.72
N GLU A 169 -11.84 1.45 1.20
CA GLU A 169 -12.68 1.30 0.02
C GLU A 169 -11.82 1.04 -1.22
N MET A 170 -10.72 1.77 -1.38
CA MET A 170 -9.71 1.51 -2.40
C MET A 170 -9.12 0.11 -2.28
N LEU A 171 -8.85 -0.37 -1.06
CA LEU A 171 -8.33 -1.72 -0.82
C LEU A 171 -9.31 -2.79 -1.31
N VAL A 172 -10.62 -2.59 -1.08
CA VAL A 172 -11.67 -3.50 -1.57
C VAL A 172 -11.72 -3.50 -3.09
N GLU A 173 -11.78 -2.32 -3.73
CA GLU A 173 -11.83 -2.22 -5.20
C GLU A 173 -10.59 -2.83 -5.86
N GLN A 174 -9.41 -2.58 -5.30
CA GLN A 174 -8.16 -3.18 -5.77
C GLN A 174 -8.20 -4.72 -5.66
N GLY A 175 -8.68 -5.25 -4.54
CA GLY A 175 -8.79 -6.69 -4.33
C GLY A 175 -9.78 -7.36 -5.29
N LEU A 176 -10.88 -6.68 -5.63
CA LEU A 176 -11.86 -7.19 -6.59
C LEU A 176 -11.27 -7.31 -8.00
N GLU A 177 -10.57 -6.27 -8.48
CA GLU A 177 -9.93 -6.30 -9.79
C GLU A 177 -8.79 -7.32 -9.84
N GLN A 178 -7.99 -7.45 -8.77
CA GLN A 178 -6.97 -8.50 -8.67
C GLN A 178 -7.60 -9.90 -8.74
N SER A 179 -8.65 -10.15 -7.97
CA SER A 179 -9.37 -11.42 -7.99
C SER A 179 -9.90 -11.73 -9.39
N LYS A 180 -10.55 -10.76 -10.04
CA LYS A 180 -11.11 -10.92 -11.39
C LYS A 180 -10.06 -11.22 -12.43
N LEU A 181 -8.89 -10.58 -12.35
CA LEU A 181 -7.78 -10.83 -13.28
C LEU A 181 -7.20 -12.24 -13.09
N TRP A 182 -7.14 -12.75 -11.86
CA TRP A 182 -6.58 -14.07 -11.57
C TRP A 182 -7.55 -15.22 -11.80
N THR A 183 -8.81 -15.06 -11.42
CA THR A 183 -9.81 -16.13 -11.51
C THR A 183 -10.61 -16.07 -12.81
N HIS A 184 -10.54 -14.96 -13.55
CA HIS A 184 -11.43 -14.63 -14.66
C HIS A 184 -12.92 -14.61 -14.29
N GLU A 185 -13.24 -14.53 -12.99
CA GLU A 185 -14.60 -14.49 -12.47
C GLU A 185 -14.85 -13.21 -11.68
N ALA A 186 -16.06 -12.66 -11.82
CA ALA A 186 -16.48 -11.51 -11.02
C ALA A 186 -16.95 -11.98 -9.64
N VAL A 187 -16.42 -11.34 -8.59
CA VAL A 187 -16.84 -11.55 -7.20
C VAL A 187 -17.71 -10.37 -6.76
N ALA A 188 -18.79 -10.63 -6.04
CA ALA A 188 -19.62 -9.56 -5.48
C ALA A 188 -18.83 -8.73 -4.46
N LYS A 189 -18.94 -7.40 -4.54
CA LYS A 189 -18.17 -6.46 -3.70
C LYS A 189 -18.34 -6.73 -2.21
N GLU A 190 -19.52 -7.17 -1.81
CA GLU A 190 -19.90 -7.47 -0.44
C GLU A 190 -19.04 -8.57 0.18
N VAL A 191 -18.54 -9.52 -0.63
CA VAL A 191 -17.67 -10.61 -0.15
C VAL A 191 -16.38 -10.05 0.41
N LEU A 192 -15.73 -9.12 -0.28
CA LEU A 192 -14.48 -8.50 0.19
C LEU A 192 -14.77 -7.37 1.20
N ALA A 193 -15.77 -6.53 0.92
CA ALA A 193 -16.11 -5.40 1.76
C ALA A 193 -16.49 -5.83 3.18
N SER A 194 -17.24 -6.92 3.34
CA SER A 194 -17.62 -7.44 4.66
C SER A 194 -16.41 -7.91 5.47
N GLN A 195 -15.44 -8.58 4.84
CA GLN A 195 -14.22 -9.03 5.52
C GLN A 195 -13.34 -7.86 5.95
N VAL A 196 -13.20 -6.83 5.11
CA VAL A 196 -12.45 -5.62 5.47
C VAL A 196 -13.15 -4.86 6.59
N LYS A 197 -14.47 -4.62 6.46
CA LYS A 197 -15.26 -3.89 7.48
C LYS A 197 -15.34 -4.62 8.81
N ALA A 198 -15.30 -5.96 8.84
CA ALA A 198 -15.25 -6.74 10.08
C ALA A 198 -14.00 -6.46 10.93
N THR A 199 -12.96 -5.85 10.35
CA THR A 199 -11.75 -5.42 11.07
C THR A 199 -11.83 -3.99 11.59
N LEU A 200 -12.90 -3.26 11.30
CA LEU A 200 -13.13 -1.86 11.66
C LEU A 200 -14.24 -1.74 12.72
N ALA A 201 -14.14 -0.77 13.62
CA ALA A 201 -15.27 -0.43 14.48
C ALA A 201 -16.35 0.31 13.69
N ALA A 202 -17.61 0.29 14.15
CA ALA A 202 -18.68 1.06 13.50
C ALA A 202 -18.37 2.57 13.46
N SER A 203 -17.67 3.09 14.47
CA SER A 203 -17.20 4.48 14.54
C SER A 203 -16.10 4.82 13.55
N ASP A 204 -15.48 3.82 12.92
CA ASP A 204 -14.38 3.98 11.98
C ASP A 204 -14.87 4.13 10.52
N VAL A 205 -16.18 4.10 10.30
CA VAL A 205 -16.81 4.22 8.98
C VAL A 205 -17.53 5.56 8.89
N LEU A 206 -17.11 6.40 7.95
CA LEU A 206 -17.78 7.65 7.63
C LEU A 206 -19.03 7.36 6.80
N HIS A 207 -20.10 8.10 7.07
CA HIS A 207 -21.40 8.04 6.39
C HIS A 207 -21.69 9.35 5.66
#